data_AF-A0A847PD93-F1
#
_entry.id   AF-A0A847PD93-F1
#
_cell.length_a   1.000
_cell.length_b   1.000
_cell.length_c   1.000
_cell.angle_alpha   90.00
_cell.angle_beta   90.00
_cell.angle_gamma   90.00
#
_symmetry.space_group_name_H-M   'P 1'
#
loop_
_entity.id
_entity.type
_entity.pdbx_description
1 polymer ?
#
loop_
_entity_poly.entity_id
_entity_poly.type
_entity_poly.pdbx_seq_one_letter_code
_entity_poly.pdbx_strand_id
1 'polypeptide(L)'
;MNFSDSLERLDVVLRRLEGDPLSLDEALLAFEEGVGLVKESRAFLDKAEQRVTLLTQDGEVPFEAGEKPAPGSGESSDLDLKLEEAPF
;
A
#
# COMPACT_ATOMS: atom_id res chain seq x y z
N MET A 1 9.43 -18.76 4.14
CA MET A 1 8.41 -18.15 3.29
C MET A 1 9.13 -17.24 2.31
N ASN A 2 8.78 -17.24 1.03
CA ASN A 2 9.27 -16.29 0.03
C ASN A 2 8.17 -15.26 -0.29
N PHE A 3 8.49 -14.20 -1.03
CA PHE A 3 7.53 -13.14 -1.37
C PHE A 3 6.24 -13.65 -2.04
N SER A 4 6.34 -14.62 -2.96
CA SER A 4 5.18 -15.22 -3.63
C SER A 4 4.31 -15.98 -2.64
N ASP A 5 4.93 -16.77 -1.75
CA ASP A 5 4.19 -17.50 -0.70
C ASP A 5 3.43 -16.51 0.21
N SER A 6 4.07 -15.40 0.59
CA SER A 6 3.47 -14.38 1.47
C SER A 6 2.26 -13.70 0.79
N LEU A 7 2.31 -13.48 -0.53
CA LEU A 7 1.18 -12.97 -1.31
C LEU A 7 0.05 -13.99 -1.46
N GLU A 8 0.37 -15.25 -1.77
CA GLU A 8 -0.64 -16.31 -1.86
C GLU A 8 -1.35 -16.49 -0.51
N ARG A 9 -0.61 -16.44 0.58
CA ARG A 9 -1.21 -16.54 1.92
C ARG A 9 -2.09 -15.33 2.23
N LEU A 10 -1.68 -14.12 1.80
CA LEU A 10 -2.49 -12.92 1.99
C LEU A 10 -3.81 -13.00 1.20
N ASP A 11 -3.82 -13.54 -0.01
CA ASP A 11 -5.03 -13.79 -0.79
C ASP A 11 -5.98 -14.78 -0.08
N VAL A 12 -5.42 -15.83 0.53
CA VAL A 12 -6.21 -16.77 1.35
C VAL A 12 -6.84 -16.07 2.56
N VAL A 13 -6.10 -15.19 3.25
CA VAL A 13 -6.61 -14.41 4.38
C VAL A 13 -7.71 -13.45 3.93
N LEU A 14 -7.52 -12.76 2.80
CA LEU A 14 -8.53 -11.85 2.22
C LEU A 14 -9.82 -12.61 1.89
N ARG A 15 -9.73 -13.74 1.19
CA ARG A 15 -10.90 -14.56 0.88
C ARG A 15 -11.63 -15.06 2.12
N ARG A 16 -10.90 -15.33 3.21
CA ARG A 16 -11.51 -15.70 4.50
C ARG A 16 -12.27 -14.52 5.12
N LEU A 17 -11.71 -13.31 5.05
CA LEU A 17 -12.35 -12.09 5.56
C LEU A 17 -13.56 -11.65 4.70
N GLU A 18 -13.54 -11.93 3.40
CA GLU A 18 -14.61 -11.60 2.44
C GLU A 18 -15.70 -12.68 2.34
N GLY A 19 -15.43 -13.87 2.88
CA GLY A 19 -16.29 -15.04 2.77
C GLY A 19 -17.39 -15.09 3.83
N ASP A 20 -17.55 -16.26 4.44
CA ASP A 20 -18.59 -16.48 5.45
C ASP A 20 -18.40 -15.58 6.68
N PRO A 21 -19.50 -15.23 7.39
CA PRO A 21 -19.43 -14.41 8.59
C PRO A 21 -18.57 -15.10 9.67
N LEU A 22 -17.43 -14.47 9.96
CA LEU A 22 -16.51 -14.87 11.01
C LEU A 22 -17.01 -14.39 12.38
N SER A 23 -16.67 -15.14 13.43
CA SER A 23 -16.74 -14.59 14.78
C SER A 23 -15.71 -13.47 14.97
N LEU A 24 -15.90 -12.63 15.99
CA LEU A 24 -14.98 -11.52 16.28
C LEU A 24 -13.54 -11.99 16.49
N ASP A 25 -13.35 -13.07 17.26
CA ASP A 25 -12.01 -13.61 17.53
C ASP A 25 -11.35 -14.14 16.26
N GLU A 26 -12.11 -14.80 15.38
CA GLU A 26 -11.58 -15.29 14.10
C GLU A 26 -11.23 -14.16 13.14
N ALA A 27 -12.06 -13.11 13.10
CA ALA A 27 -11.79 -11.92 12.29
C ALA A 27 -10.52 -11.19 12.78
N LEU A 28 -10.33 -11.08 14.10
CA LEU A 28 -9.12 -10.50 14.69
C LEU A 28 -7.87 -11.32 14.36
N LEU A 29 -7.94 -12.65 14.48
CA LEU A 29 -6.82 -13.53 14.13
C LEU A 29 -6.45 -13.43 12.64
N ALA A 30 -7.46 -13.44 11.76
CA ALA A 30 -7.24 -13.27 10.32
C ALA A 30 -6.62 -11.91 9.98
N PHE A 31 -7.08 -10.84 10.65
CA PHE A 31 -6.50 -9.52 10.49
C PHE A 31 -5.04 -9.44 10.96
N GLU A 32 -4.73 -9.98 12.14
CA GLU A 32 -3.35 -10.04 12.68
C GLU A 32 -2.42 -10.81 11.73
N GLU A 33 -2.88 -11.94 11.20
CA GLU A 33 -2.15 -12.71 10.20
C GLU A 33 -1.88 -11.88 8.94
N GLY A 34 -2.91 -11.21 8.38
CA GLY A 34 -2.78 -10.34 7.22
C GLY A 34 -1.78 -9.21 7.43
N VAL A 35 -1.82 -8.55 8.58
CA VAL A 35 -0.85 -7.49 8.95
C VAL A 35 0.57 -8.05 9.03
N GLY A 36 0.75 -9.25 9.58
CA GLY A 36 2.03 -9.94 9.63
C GLY A 36 2.59 -10.19 8.23
N LEU A 37 1.78 -10.75 7.33
CA LEU A 37 2.15 -11.04 5.95
C LEU A 37 2.55 -9.78 5.18
N VAL A 38 1.79 -8.68 5.32
CA VAL A 38 2.13 -7.40 4.67
C VAL A 38 3.47 -6.85 5.17
N LYS A 39 3.75 -6.94 6.47
CA LYS A 39 5.04 -6.52 7.03
C LYS A 39 6.19 -7.35 6.47
N GLU A 40 6.01 -8.66 6.37
CA GLU A 40 7.02 -9.56 5.82
C GLU A 40 7.28 -9.29 4.33
N SER A 41 6.22 -9.13 3.53
CA SER A 41 6.31 -8.77 2.11
C SER A 41 7.06 -7.46 1.89
N ARG A 42 6.82 -6.44 2.73
CA ARG A 42 7.60 -5.19 2.68
C ARG A 42 9.08 -5.43 2.95
N ALA A 43 9.41 -6.22 3.97
CA ALA A 43 10.81 -6.54 4.28
C ALA A 43 11.51 -7.30 3.13
N PHE A 44 10.78 -8.11 2.34
CA PHE A 44 11.33 -8.71 1.13
C PHE A 44 11.61 -7.68 0.03
N LEU A 45 10.66 -6.76 -0.20
CA LEU A 45 10.82 -5.69 -1.18
C LEU A 45 11.97 -4.74 -0.82
N ASP A 46 12.10 -4.36 0.45
CA ASP A 46 13.19 -3.49 0.92
C ASP A 46 14.57 -4.13 0.66
N LYS A 47 14.70 -5.44 0.89
CA LYS A 47 15.93 -6.19 0.59
C LYS A 47 16.20 -6.27 -0.91
N ALA A 48 15.16 -6.46 -1.71
CA ALA A 48 15.28 -6.49 -3.17
C ALA A 48 15.72 -5.12 -3.70
N GLU A 49 15.11 -4.04 -3.22
CA GLU A 49 15.45 -2.66 -3.57
C GLU A 49 16.90 -2.33 -3.19
N GLN A 50 17.34 -2.70 -1.98
CA GLN A 50 18.72 -2.54 -1.56
C GLN A 50 19.68 -3.30 -2.47
N ARG A 51 19.32 -4.53 -2.87
CA ARG A 51 20.14 -5.35 -3.76
C ARG A 51 20.24 -4.73 -5.16
N VAL A 52 19.13 -4.26 -5.71
CA VAL A 52 19.10 -3.55 -7.00
C VAL A 52 19.97 -2.31 -6.93
N THR A 53 19.82 -1.51 -5.88
CA THR A 53 20.58 -0.27 -5.66
C THR A 53 22.09 -0.51 -5.61
N LEU A 54 22.54 -1.56 -4.93
CA LEU A 54 23.96 -1.92 -4.90
C LEU A 54 24.48 -2.36 -6.28
N LEU A 55 23.66 -3.06 -7.06
CA LEU A 55 24.04 -3.51 -8.40
C LEU A 55 24.06 -2.37 -9.42
N THR A 56 23.18 -1.37 -9.28
CA THR A 56 23.12 -0.20 -10.18
C THR A 56 24.11 0.90 -9.81
N GLN A 57 24.62 0.93 -8.57
CA GLN A 57 25.68 1.87 -8.17
C GLN A 57 27.01 1.64 -8.88
N ASP A 58 27.32 0.40 -9.32
CA ASP A 58 28.52 0.09 -10.10
C ASP A 58 28.37 0.40 -11.62
N GLY A 59 27.19 0.85 -12.06
CA GLY A 59 26.95 1.26 -13.45
C GLY A 59 25.45 1.29 -13.80
N GLU A 60 24.92 2.51 -13.91
CA GLU A 60 23.64 2.92 -14.51
C GLU A 60 22.33 2.91 -13.68
N VAL A 61 21.76 4.13 -13.67
CA VAL A 61 20.42 4.67 -13.33
C VAL A 61 19.74 4.24 -12.01
N PRO A 62 19.37 5.21 -11.14
CA PRO A 62 18.56 4.96 -9.94
C PRO A 62 17.25 4.24 -10.27
N PHE A 63 16.90 3.24 -9.47
CA PHE A 63 15.58 2.61 -9.51
C PHE A 63 14.56 3.56 -8.90
N GLU A 64 13.83 4.29 -9.75
CA GLU A 64 12.70 5.12 -9.34
C GLU A 64 11.50 4.19 -9.05
N ALA A 65 11.44 3.65 -7.83
CA ALA A 65 10.25 2.99 -7.33
C ALA A 65 9.13 4.04 -7.29
N GLY A 66 8.14 3.89 -8.18
CA GLY A 66 7.01 4.79 -8.37
C GLY A 66 6.56 5.46 -7.07
N GLU A 67 6.75 6.77 -7.07
CA GLU A 67 6.36 7.76 -6.07
C GLU A 67 5.25 7.27 -5.13
N LYS A 68 5.61 7.03 -3.87
CA LYS A 68 4.64 6.87 -2.79
C LYS A 68 3.84 8.18 -2.77
N PRO A 69 2.52 8.20 -3.06
CA PRO A 69 1.77 9.45 -3.02
C PRO A 69 1.90 10.01 -1.60
N ALA A 70 2.53 11.17 -1.48
CA ALA A 70 2.65 11.88 -0.23
C ALA A 70 1.24 12.12 0.33
N PRO A 71 0.97 11.86 1.61
CA PRO A 71 -0.30 12.27 2.21
C PRO A 71 -0.38 13.80 2.12
N GLY A 72 -1.41 14.28 1.43
CA GLY A 72 -1.55 15.68 1.03
C GLY A 72 -1.31 16.68 2.15
N SER A 73 -0.30 17.52 1.95
CA SER A 73 -0.26 18.88 2.49
C SER A 73 -1.11 19.76 1.58
N GLY A 74 -2.19 20.30 2.16
CA GLY A 74 -3.24 21.00 1.43
C GLY A 74 -2.80 22.28 0.74
N GLU A 75 -3.56 22.61 -0.30
CA GLU A 75 -3.89 23.99 -0.63
C GLU A 75 -5.42 24.09 -0.63
N SER A 76 -5.94 24.57 0.51
CA SER A 76 -7.14 25.38 0.51
C SER A 76 -6.79 26.68 -0.20
N SER A 77 -7.20 26.82 -1.45
CA SER A 77 -7.13 28.10 -2.15
C SER A 77 -8.42 28.30 -2.95
N ASP A 78 -9.33 29.04 -2.32
CA ASP A 78 -10.22 30.03 -2.92
C ASP A 78 -10.84 29.70 -4.29
N LEU A 79 -11.83 28.80 -4.32
CA LEU A 79 -12.93 28.98 -5.27
C LEU A 79 -13.88 30.03 -4.70
N ASP A 80 -13.45 31.29 -4.79
CA ASP A 80 -14.32 32.47 -4.79
C ASP A 80 -15.17 32.40 -6.07
N LEU A 81 -16.15 31.48 -6.11
CA LEU A 81 -17.25 31.57 -7.07
C LEU A 81 -18.05 32.80 -6.66
N LYS A 82 -17.69 33.95 -7.22
CA LYS A 82 -18.61 35.07 -7.37
C LYS A 82 -19.81 34.55 -8.14
N LEU A 83 -20.84 34.17 -7.40
CA LEU A 83 -22.17 33.97 -7.91
C LEU A 83 -22.63 35.36 -8.35
N GLU A 84 -22.31 35.72 -9.59
CA GLU A 84 -22.92 36.88 -10.24
C GLU A 84 -24.42 36.61 -10.28
N GLU A 85 -25.17 37.33 -9.43
CA GLU A 85 -26.59 37.50 -9.59
C GLU A 85 -26.84 38.23 -10.92
N ALA A 86 -27.12 37.47 -11.98
CA ALA A 86 -27.69 38.01 -13.19
C ALA A 86 -29.22 38.15 -13.00
N PRO A 87 -29.81 39.32 -13.28
CA PRO A 87 -31.25 39.51 -13.14
C PRO A 87 -31.98 38.85 -14.31
N PHE A 88 -33.07 38.13 -14.02
CA PHE A 88 -34.43 38.37 -14.53
C PHE A 88 -35.38 37.29 -13.97
#